data_AF-A0A6G9YVX4-F1
#
_entry.id   AF-A0A6G9YVX4-F1
#
_cell.length_a   1.000
_cell.length_b   1.000
_cell.length_c   1.000
_cell.angle_alpha   90.00
_cell.angle_beta   90.00
_cell.angle_gamma   90.00
#
_symmetry.space_group_name_H-M   'P 1'
#
loop_
_entity.id
_entity.type
_entity.pdbx_description
1 polymer ?
#
loop_
_entity_poly.entity_id
_entity_poly.type
_entity_poly.pdbx_seq_one_letter_code
_entity_poly.pdbx_strand_id
1 'polypeptide(L)'
;MAGNSQRRGAIRKSGTKKGATVGSGGKRRRGLEGKGATPPAHKRVHHPAGKRAAAAKKAASRAPARPASRKDDGPELVLGRNPVVECLRAGVPASALYVAVGTENDERLTEAVKLAADTGISILEVPRTDLDRMSTNGLHQGMALQVPPYRYAHPGDLLESLRGSAEPALIVALDNISDPRNLGAVIRSVAAFGGHGVVIPQRRSASVTAVAWRTSAGAAARLPVARATNLTRTLKDYADAGLQIVGLDAGGDTTLDEFDGSTPTVVVVGSEGKGLSRLVRDTCDTILSIPMAGPVESLNASVAAGVVLADVARQRRA
;
A
#
# COMPACT_ATOMS: atom_id res chain seq x y z
N MET A 1 55.81 -60.24 87.49
CA MET A 1 56.23 -58.94 86.92
C MET A 1 55.12 -58.41 86.02
N ALA A 2 54.78 -57.13 86.19
CA ALA A 2 54.07 -56.30 85.21
C ALA A 2 54.87 -56.22 83.89
N GLY A 3 54.35 -55.83 82.74
CA GLY A 3 53.07 -55.23 82.40
C GLY A 3 52.85 -55.41 80.89
N ASN A 4 51.61 -55.59 80.46
CA ASN A 4 50.60 -54.55 80.31
C ASN A 4 50.63 -53.95 78.89
N SER A 5 49.83 -54.55 78.01
CA SER A 5 49.15 -53.92 76.87
C SER A 5 48.75 -55.00 75.86
N GLN A 6 47.97 -56.00 76.29
CA GLN A 6 47.20 -56.78 75.32
C GLN A 6 45.91 -56.02 75.04
N ARG A 7 45.96 -55.13 74.04
CA ARG A 7 44.75 -54.57 73.42
C ARG A 7 43.89 -55.75 72.99
N ARG A 8 42.81 -56.02 73.74
CA ARG A 8 41.82 -57.03 73.41
C ARG A 8 41.36 -56.78 71.97
N GLY A 9 41.55 -57.79 71.11
CA GLY A 9 41.02 -57.77 69.76
C GLY A 9 39.54 -57.40 69.79
N ALA A 10 39.14 -56.50 68.90
CA ALA A 10 37.78 -56.00 68.84
C ALA A 10 36.79 -57.17 68.67
N ILE A 11 36.05 -57.47 69.73
CA ILE A 11 34.90 -58.36 69.70
C ILE A 11 33.86 -57.66 68.81
N ARG A 12 33.71 -58.11 67.56
CA ARG A 12 32.59 -57.70 66.71
C ARG A 12 31.31 -58.13 67.39
N LYS A 13 30.51 -57.18 67.87
CA LYS A 13 29.17 -57.43 68.43
C LYS A 13 28.35 -58.26 67.42
N SER A 14 27.81 -59.38 67.88
CA SER A 14 26.80 -60.15 67.16
C SER A 14 25.60 -59.24 66.88
N GLY A 15 25.41 -58.86 65.61
CA GLY A 15 24.36 -57.93 65.18
C GLY A 15 24.80 -56.87 64.16
N THR A 16 26.11 -56.69 63.94
CA THR A 16 26.64 -55.69 62.96
C THR A 16 27.25 -56.33 61.71
N LYS A 17 26.55 -57.30 61.09
CA LYS A 17 26.74 -57.59 59.67
C LYS A 17 25.82 -56.63 58.90
N LYS A 18 26.37 -55.56 58.33
CA LYS A 18 25.66 -54.76 57.33
C LYS A 18 25.40 -55.71 56.16
N GLY A 19 24.18 -56.22 56.06
CA GLY A 19 23.79 -57.19 55.03
C GLY A 19 24.08 -56.64 53.63
N ALA A 20 24.17 -57.54 52.64
CA ALA A 20 24.37 -57.16 51.25
C ALA A 20 23.40 -56.04 50.87
N THR A 21 23.92 -54.93 50.36
CA THR A 21 23.10 -53.82 49.88
C THR A 21 22.23 -54.35 48.75
N VAL A 22 20.95 -54.62 49.03
CA VAL A 22 19.98 -55.02 48.03
C VAL A 22 19.96 -53.92 46.96
N GLY A 23 20.39 -54.26 45.75
CA GLY A 23 20.43 -53.32 44.63
C GLY A 23 19.09 -52.61 44.50
N SER A 24 19.10 -51.35 44.05
CA SER A 24 17.92 -50.49 43.94
C SER A 24 16.86 -50.95 42.91
N GLY A 25 16.88 -52.23 42.53
CA GLY A 25 16.01 -52.89 41.56
C GLY A 25 14.54 -52.65 41.89
N GLY A 26 13.99 -51.58 41.29
CA GLY A 26 12.60 -51.16 41.45
C GLY A 26 12.40 -49.74 41.99
N LYS A 27 13.36 -49.12 42.68
CA LYS A 27 13.17 -47.77 43.28
C LYS A 27 13.14 -46.61 42.27
N ARG A 28 13.49 -46.85 40.99
CA ARG A 28 13.35 -45.87 39.89
C ARG A 28 12.54 -46.41 38.71
N ARG A 29 11.52 -47.25 38.95
CA ARG A 29 10.66 -47.78 37.86
C ARG A 29 10.08 -46.67 36.97
N ARG A 30 9.62 -45.55 37.56
CA ARG A 30 9.12 -44.36 36.84
C ARG A 30 10.20 -43.56 36.09
N GLY A 31 11.47 -43.70 36.46
CA GLY A 31 12.59 -43.05 35.75
C GLY A 31 13.06 -43.83 34.52
N LEU A 32 12.63 -45.10 34.40
CA LEU A 32 12.93 -46.01 33.29
C LEU A 32 11.78 -46.09 32.28
N GLU A 33 10.61 -45.54 32.59
CA GLU A 33 9.56 -45.32 31.59
C GLU A 33 10.06 -44.25 30.61
N GLY A 34 10.27 -44.65 29.35
CA GLY A 34 10.66 -43.73 28.29
C GLY A 34 9.65 -42.59 28.23
N LYS A 35 10.12 -41.35 28.38
CA LYS A 35 9.29 -40.17 28.10
C LYS A 35 8.81 -40.33 26.65
N GLY A 36 7.51 -40.49 26.47
CA GLY A 36 6.90 -40.81 25.17
C GLY A 36 7.32 -39.85 24.04
N ALA A 37 6.94 -40.19 22.81
CA ALA A 37 7.40 -39.49 21.61
C ALA A 37 7.38 -37.96 21.75
N THR A 38 8.55 -37.34 21.49
CA THR A 38 8.69 -35.89 21.61
C THR A 38 7.65 -35.21 20.72
N PRO A 39 6.83 -34.27 21.25
CA PRO A 39 5.76 -33.64 20.48
C PRO A 39 6.24 -33.03 19.15
N PRO A 40 5.38 -32.89 18.13
CA PRO A 40 5.71 -32.19 16.90
C PRO A 40 6.21 -30.75 17.15
N ALA A 41 7.12 -30.25 16.30
CA ALA A 41 7.83 -28.98 16.49
C ALA A 41 6.91 -27.76 16.76
N HIS A 42 5.70 -27.75 16.20
CA HIS A 42 4.71 -26.68 16.37
C HIS A 42 3.92 -26.75 17.69
N LYS A 43 4.00 -27.88 18.43
CA LYS A 43 3.38 -28.06 19.75
C LYS A 43 4.36 -27.92 20.91
N ARG A 44 5.65 -27.70 20.63
CA ARG A 44 6.70 -27.53 21.65
C ARG A 44 6.75 -26.08 22.11
N VAL A 45 6.55 -25.84 23.40
CA VAL A 45 6.46 -24.50 24.02
C VAL A 45 7.69 -23.64 23.78
N HIS A 46 8.89 -24.23 23.83
CA HIS A 46 10.15 -23.49 23.67
C HIS A 46 10.74 -23.54 22.25
N HIS A 47 10.11 -24.25 21.32
CA HIS A 47 10.61 -24.38 19.95
C HIS A 47 10.17 -23.18 19.09
N PRO A 48 11.00 -22.65 18.17
CA PRO A 48 10.64 -21.50 17.33
C PRO A 48 9.33 -21.71 16.55
N ALA A 49 9.10 -22.91 16.03
CA ALA A 49 7.85 -23.25 15.33
C ALA A 49 6.62 -23.23 16.26
N GLY A 50 6.77 -23.62 17.53
CA GLY A 50 5.69 -23.55 18.53
C GLY A 50 5.40 -22.11 18.95
N LYS A 51 6.44 -21.27 19.09
CA LYS A 51 6.27 -19.82 19.31
C LYS A 51 5.56 -19.16 18.13
N ARG A 52 5.91 -19.52 16.88
CA ARG A 52 5.23 -19.02 15.67
C ARG A 52 3.78 -19.49 15.58
N ALA A 53 3.48 -20.76 15.90
CA ALA A 53 2.11 -21.28 15.91
C ALA A 53 1.24 -20.63 16.99
N ALA A 54 1.79 -20.40 18.19
CA ALA A 54 1.11 -19.68 19.26
C ALA A 54 0.86 -18.21 18.90
N ALA A 55 1.82 -17.56 18.24
CA ALA A 55 1.66 -16.20 17.71
C ALA A 55 0.58 -16.13 16.62
N ALA A 56 0.53 -17.11 15.71
CA ALA A 56 -0.49 -17.21 14.66
C ALA A 56 -1.90 -17.43 15.25
N LYS A 57 -2.05 -18.30 16.26
CA LYS A 57 -3.32 -18.47 16.99
C LYS A 57 -3.75 -17.19 17.71
N LYS A 58 -2.81 -16.48 18.35
CA LYS A 58 -3.08 -15.20 19.03
C LYS A 58 -3.42 -14.07 18.05
N ALA A 59 -2.88 -14.12 16.83
CA ALA A 59 -3.24 -13.20 15.75
C ALA A 59 -4.62 -13.52 15.17
N ALA A 60 -4.98 -14.80 15.02
CA ALA A 60 -6.28 -15.23 14.54
C ALA A 60 -7.42 -15.01 15.56
N SER A 61 -7.11 -15.02 16.87
CA SER A 61 -8.10 -14.77 17.93
C SER A 61 -8.31 -13.28 18.25
N ARG A 62 -7.52 -12.37 17.66
CA ARG A 62 -7.82 -10.94 17.70
C ARG A 62 -8.81 -10.67 16.57
N ALA A 63 -10.01 -10.21 16.93
CA ALA A 63 -10.91 -9.56 15.97
C ALA A 63 -10.10 -8.54 15.15
N PRO A 64 -10.31 -8.41 13.83
CA PRO A 64 -9.55 -7.48 13.03
C PRO A 64 -9.73 -6.10 13.64
N ALA A 65 -8.70 -5.60 14.31
CA ALA A 65 -8.65 -4.21 14.69
C ALA A 65 -8.75 -3.46 13.35
N ARG A 66 -9.82 -2.68 13.19
CA ARG A 66 -9.92 -1.71 12.09
C ARG A 66 -8.53 -1.07 11.98
N PRO A 67 -7.85 -1.18 10.83
CA PRO A 67 -6.54 -0.57 10.70
C PRO A 67 -6.72 0.90 11.08
N ALA A 68 -5.87 1.43 11.95
CA ALA A 68 -5.87 2.83 12.28
C ALA A 68 -5.90 3.61 10.96
N SER A 69 -6.99 4.33 10.69
CA SER A 69 -7.15 5.11 9.47
C SER A 69 -5.93 6.02 9.38
N ARG A 70 -5.30 6.08 8.22
CA ARG A 70 -4.20 7.03 8.06
C ARG A 70 -4.75 8.44 8.23
N LYS A 71 -3.87 9.38 8.58
CA LYS A 71 -4.16 10.82 8.39
C LYS A 71 -4.58 11.13 6.94
N ASP A 72 -4.18 10.30 5.98
CA ASP A 72 -4.53 10.42 4.54
C ASP A 72 -5.97 10.02 4.17
N ASP A 73 -6.75 9.42 5.09
CA ASP A 73 -8.15 9.05 4.81
C ASP A 73 -9.15 10.07 5.40
N GLY A 74 -8.64 11.19 5.96
CA GLY A 74 -9.44 12.32 6.40
C GLY A 74 -9.71 13.32 5.28
N PRO A 75 -10.64 14.27 5.48
CA PRO A 75 -10.82 15.37 4.54
C PRO A 75 -9.54 16.21 4.43
N GLU A 76 -9.19 16.57 3.20
CA GLU A 76 -8.08 17.45 2.89
C GLU A 76 -8.54 18.91 2.91
N LEU A 77 -7.68 19.82 3.38
CA LEU A 77 -7.96 21.25 3.39
C LEU A 77 -7.03 21.97 2.42
N VAL A 78 -7.60 22.53 1.35
CA VAL A 78 -6.90 23.39 0.39
C VAL A 78 -6.91 24.82 0.92
N LEU A 79 -5.75 25.44 1.04
CA LEU A 79 -5.57 26.74 1.69
C LEU A 79 -5.20 27.81 0.67
N GLY A 80 -5.70 29.04 0.86
CA GLY A 80 -5.30 30.20 0.07
C GLY A 80 -6.26 30.50 -1.07
N ARG A 81 -6.28 31.76 -1.53
CA ARG A 81 -7.28 32.22 -2.50
C ARG A 81 -7.14 31.55 -3.86
N ASN A 82 -5.94 31.55 -4.42
CA ASN A 82 -5.68 30.97 -5.74
C ASN A 82 -5.89 29.44 -5.75
N PRO A 83 -5.31 28.64 -4.81
CA PRO A 83 -5.55 27.20 -4.81
C PRO A 83 -7.03 26.82 -4.70
N VAL A 84 -7.81 27.55 -3.89
CA VAL A 84 -9.25 27.32 -3.73
C VAL A 84 -10.00 27.59 -5.04
N VAL A 85 -9.79 28.76 -5.65
CA VAL A 85 -10.43 29.12 -6.94
C VAL A 85 -10.08 28.12 -8.03
N GLU A 86 -8.81 27.72 -8.13
CA GLU A 86 -8.38 26.74 -9.14
C GLU A 86 -8.98 25.35 -8.91
N CYS A 87 -9.21 24.94 -7.65
CA CYS A 87 -9.91 23.69 -7.36
C CYS A 87 -11.40 23.76 -7.74
N LEU A 88 -12.06 24.88 -7.44
CA LEU A 88 -13.45 25.11 -7.81
C LEU A 88 -13.63 25.12 -9.33
N ARG A 89 -12.75 25.82 -10.06
CA ARG A 89 -12.72 25.85 -11.55
C ARG A 89 -12.54 24.46 -12.14
N ALA A 90 -11.68 23.64 -11.54
CA ALA A 90 -11.42 22.28 -12.00
C ALA A 90 -12.51 21.26 -11.59
N GLY A 91 -13.56 21.69 -10.88
CA GLY A 91 -14.63 20.82 -10.42
C GLY A 91 -14.17 19.77 -9.41
N VAL A 92 -13.16 20.09 -8.60
CA VAL A 92 -12.70 19.21 -7.52
C VAL A 92 -13.87 19.02 -6.52
N PRO A 93 -14.23 17.78 -6.13
CA PRO A 93 -15.26 17.56 -5.13
C PRO A 93 -14.91 18.29 -3.82
N ALA A 94 -15.86 19.03 -3.26
CA ALA A 94 -15.68 19.75 -2.01
C ALA A 94 -16.94 19.66 -1.16
N SER A 95 -16.75 19.59 0.16
CA SER A 95 -17.84 19.55 1.13
C SER A 95 -18.20 20.94 1.65
N ALA A 96 -17.21 21.81 1.85
CA ALA A 96 -17.41 23.16 2.35
C ALA A 96 -16.31 24.13 1.90
N LEU A 97 -16.69 25.38 1.64
CA LEU A 97 -15.83 26.54 1.50
C LEU A 97 -15.87 27.36 2.79
N TYR A 98 -14.74 27.48 3.47
CA TYR A 98 -14.58 28.31 4.66
C TYR A 98 -14.06 29.69 4.26
N VAL A 99 -14.73 30.75 4.73
CA VAL A 99 -14.34 32.14 4.51
C VAL A 99 -14.15 32.80 5.88
N ALA A 100 -13.00 33.44 6.09
CA ALA A 100 -12.78 34.15 7.36
C ALA A 100 -13.60 35.44 7.41
N VAL A 101 -14.27 35.68 8.54
CA VAL A 101 -14.99 36.93 8.80
C VAL A 101 -14.03 38.12 8.71
N GLY A 102 -14.46 39.20 8.05
CA GLY A 102 -13.65 40.40 7.85
C GLY A 102 -12.55 40.26 6.80
N THR A 103 -12.60 39.20 5.98
CA THR A 103 -11.72 39.09 4.80
C THR A 103 -12.10 40.16 3.79
N GLU A 104 -11.10 40.92 3.31
CA GLU A 104 -11.32 41.90 2.24
C GLU A 104 -11.88 41.23 0.98
N ASN A 105 -12.95 41.82 0.45
CA ASN A 105 -13.55 41.41 -0.81
C ASN A 105 -12.59 41.72 -1.96
N ASP A 106 -11.99 40.66 -2.51
CA ASP A 106 -11.27 40.71 -3.78
C ASP A 106 -12.01 39.92 -4.86
N GLU A 107 -11.52 40.04 -6.10
CA GLU A 107 -12.07 39.33 -7.25
C GLU A 107 -12.06 37.80 -7.04
N ARG A 108 -11.00 37.27 -6.40
CA ARG A 108 -10.85 35.83 -6.16
C ARG A 108 -11.81 35.28 -5.11
N LEU A 109 -12.06 36.00 -4.03
CA LEU A 109 -13.07 35.64 -3.03
C LEU A 109 -14.46 35.66 -3.65
N THR A 110 -14.79 36.72 -4.38
CA THR A 110 -16.08 36.85 -5.06
C THR A 110 -16.30 35.71 -6.05
N GLU A 111 -15.28 35.37 -6.83
CA GLU A 111 -15.29 34.24 -7.75
C GLU A 111 -15.47 32.90 -7.01
N ALA A 112 -14.72 32.65 -5.94
CA ALA A 112 -14.81 31.42 -5.16
C ALA A 112 -16.21 31.22 -4.56
N VAL A 113 -16.78 32.26 -3.96
CA VAL A 113 -18.13 32.23 -3.38
C VAL A 113 -19.17 31.93 -4.46
N LYS A 114 -19.05 32.58 -5.63
CA LYS A 114 -19.95 32.32 -6.76
C LYS A 114 -19.86 30.88 -7.25
N LEU A 115 -18.64 30.38 -7.52
CA LEU A 115 -18.44 29.00 -7.99
C LEU A 115 -18.94 27.97 -6.97
N ALA A 116 -18.72 28.22 -5.67
CA ALA A 116 -19.22 27.36 -4.60
C ALA A 116 -20.76 27.36 -4.54
N ALA A 117 -21.40 28.52 -4.66
CA ALA A 117 -22.86 28.63 -4.69
C ALA A 117 -23.47 27.93 -5.92
N ASP A 118 -22.90 28.15 -7.11
CA ASP A 118 -23.36 27.57 -8.38
C ASP A 118 -23.27 26.03 -8.38
N THR A 119 -22.33 25.46 -7.62
CA THR A 119 -22.10 24.01 -7.49
C THR A 119 -22.74 23.39 -6.24
N GLY A 120 -23.41 24.18 -5.40
CA GLY A 120 -24.08 23.71 -4.19
C GLY A 120 -23.13 23.34 -3.03
N ILE A 121 -21.89 23.84 -3.04
CA ILE A 121 -20.94 23.67 -1.94
C ILE A 121 -21.34 24.57 -0.77
N SER A 122 -21.36 24.04 0.46
CA SER A 122 -21.70 24.81 1.66
C SER A 122 -20.66 25.91 1.91
N ILE A 123 -21.10 27.16 2.04
CA ILE A 123 -20.23 28.30 2.35
C ILE A 123 -20.37 28.63 3.83
N LEU A 124 -19.26 28.57 4.57
CA LEU A 124 -19.21 28.76 6.01
C LEU A 124 -18.32 29.95 6.36
N GLU A 125 -18.93 30.98 6.93
CA GLU A 125 -18.17 32.08 7.52
C GLU A 125 -17.67 31.70 8.91
N VAL A 126 -16.37 31.83 9.14
CA VAL A 126 -15.72 31.43 10.39
C VAL A 126 -14.80 32.54 10.92
N PRO A 127 -14.60 32.65 12.25
CA PRO A 127 -13.56 33.51 12.80
C PRO A 127 -12.19 33.17 12.21
N ARG A 128 -11.34 34.19 12.02
CA ARG A 128 -9.98 33.96 11.49
C ARG A 128 -9.18 32.97 12.34
N THR A 129 -9.35 33.02 13.67
CA THR A 129 -8.74 32.09 14.62
C THR A 129 -9.15 30.63 14.39
N ASP A 130 -10.36 30.39 13.91
CA ASP A 130 -10.83 29.04 13.61
C ASP A 130 -10.14 28.50 12.36
N LEU A 131 -10.02 29.35 11.34
CA LEU A 131 -9.30 29.04 10.11
C LEU A 131 -7.79 28.83 10.36
N ASP A 132 -7.19 29.61 11.27
CA ASP A 132 -5.82 29.43 11.74
C ASP A 132 -5.62 28.07 12.42
N ARG A 133 -6.58 27.61 13.22
CA ARG A 133 -6.51 26.27 13.85
C ARG A 133 -6.68 25.14 12.85
N MET A 134 -7.45 25.35 11.79
CA MET A 134 -7.65 24.38 10.71
C MET A 134 -6.46 24.32 9.74
N SER A 135 -5.76 25.44 9.58
CA SER A 135 -4.61 25.60 8.70
C SER A 135 -3.31 25.24 9.40
N THR A 136 -2.57 24.27 8.86
CA THR A 136 -1.29 23.85 9.45
C THR A 136 -0.20 24.94 9.40
N ASN A 137 -0.31 25.88 8.45
CA ASN A 137 0.83 26.76 8.05
C ASN A 137 0.47 28.25 7.97
N GLY A 138 -0.73 28.68 8.39
CA GLY A 138 -1.19 30.08 8.27
C GLY A 138 -1.36 30.61 6.82
N LEU A 139 -1.21 29.75 5.80
CA LEU A 139 -1.26 30.12 4.37
C LEU A 139 -2.68 30.29 3.80
N HIS A 140 -3.70 30.37 4.64
CA HIS A 140 -5.10 30.33 4.22
C HIS A 140 -5.58 31.61 3.52
N GLN A 141 -4.96 32.77 3.76
CA GLN A 141 -5.34 34.05 3.11
C GLN A 141 -6.85 34.38 3.20
N GLY A 142 -7.49 33.97 4.30
CA GLY A 142 -8.92 34.12 4.53
C GLY A 142 -9.83 33.09 3.86
N MET A 143 -9.30 32.09 3.15
CA MET A 143 -10.10 31.02 2.51
C MET A 143 -9.52 29.63 2.72
N ALA A 144 -10.41 28.65 2.87
CA ALA A 144 -10.04 27.24 2.75
C ALA A 144 -11.16 26.41 2.13
N LEU A 145 -10.81 25.42 1.32
CA LEU A 145 -11.74 24.49 0.71
C LEU A 145 -11.52 23.09 1.27
N GLN A 146 -12.56 22.50 1.84
CA GLN A 146 -12.50 21.15 2.37
C GLN A 146 -12.92 20.15 1.30
N VAL A 147 -11.98 19.27 0.96
CA VAL A 147 -12.11 18.22 -0.03
C VAL A 147 -12.33 16.89 0.70
N PRO A 148 -13.40 16.14 0.41
CA PRO A 148 -13.64 14.86 1.05
C PRO A 148 -12.56 13.84 0.62
N PRO A 149 -12.29 12.82 1.44
CA PRO A 149 -11.34 11.78 1.08
C PRO A 149 -11.81 11.01 -0.16
N TYR A 150 -10.86 10.68 -1.05
CA TYR A 150 -11.15 9.85 -2.22
C TYR A 150 -11.54 8.43 -1.81
N ARG A 151 -12.60 7.90 -2.43
CA ARG A 151 -13.04 6.51 -2.22
C ARG A 151 -12.37 5.61 -3.25
N TYR A 152 -11.38 4.86 -2.80
CA TYR A 152 -10.64 3.92 -3.65
C TYR A 152 -11.43 2.63 -3.87
N ALA A 153 -11.36 2.13 -5.11
CA ALA A 153 -11.83 0.79 -5.44
C ALA A 153 -10.84 -0.28 -4.92
N HIS A 154 -11.32 -1.51 -4.75
CA HIS A 154 -10.41 -2.65 -4.59
C HIS A 154 -9.91 -3.11 -5.98
N PRO A 155 -8.64 -3.52 -6.14
CA PRO A 155 -8.13 -4.00 -7.42
C PRO A 155 -8.93 -5.18 -8.00
N GLY A 156 -9.44 -6.05 -7.12
CA GLY A 156 -10.33 -7.15 -7.53
C GLY A 156 -11.62 -6.65 -8.19
N ASP A 157 -12.23 -5.58 -7.68
CA ASP A 157 -13.46 -5.01 -8.24
C ASP A 157 -13.19 -4.42 -9.63
N LEU A 158 -12.01 -3.81 -9.83
CA LEU A 158 -11.59 -3.30 -11.14
C LEU A 158 -11.44 -4.45 -12.14
N LEU A 159 -10.82 -5.55 -11.75
CA LEU A 159 -10.70 -6.74 -12.59
C LEU A 159 -12.06 -7.37 -12.91
N GLU A 160 -12.95 -7.42 -11.92
CA GLU A 160 -14.29 -7.96 -12.10
C GLU A 160 -15.14 -7.09 -13.04
N SER A 161 -15.03 -5.76 -12.96
CA SER A 161 -15.74 -4.85 -13.86
C SER A 161 -15.34 -5.00 -15.34
N LEU A 162 -14.19 -5.61 -15.60
CA LEU A 162 -13.68 -5.85 -16.95
C LEU A 162 -14.14 -7.19 -17.53
N ARG A 163 -14.72 -8.07 -16.71
CA ARG A 163 -15.21 -9.38 -17.17
C ARG A 163 -16.38 -9.16 -18.12
N GLY A 164 -16.23 -9.62 -19.37
CA GLY A 164 -17.27 -9.48 -20.40
C GLY A 164 -17.32 -8.10 -21.06
N SER A 165 -16.31 -7.24 -20.84
CA SER A 165 -16.12 -6.05 -21.67
C SER A 165 -15.90 -6.45 -23.13
N ALA A 166 -16.54 -5.73 -24.05
CA ALA A 166 -16.30 -5.89 -25.48
C ALA A 166 -14.92 -5.33 -25.89
N GLU A 167 -14.37 -4.41 -25.10
CA GLU A 167 -13.06 -3.81 -25.34
C GLU A 167 -11.96 -4.53 -24.54
N PRO A 168 -10.77 -4.74 -25.12
CA PRO A 168 -9.64 -5.30 -24.40
C PRO A 168 -9.30 -4.45 -23.17
N ALA A 169 -9.05 -5.10 -22.02
CA ALA A 169 -8.72 -4.36 -20.80
C ALA A 169 -7.45 -3.51 -20.99
N LEU A 170 -7.45 -2.32 -20.38
CA LEU A 170 -6.27 -1.46 -20.30
C LEU A 170 -6.23 -0.81 -18.93
N ILE A 171 -5.31 -1.26 -18.09
CA ILE A 171 -5.11 -0.76 -16.73
C ILE A 171 -3.72 -0.15 -16.63
N VAL A 172 -3.57 0.92 -15.85
CA VAL A 172 -2.24 1.44 -15.50
C VAL A 172 -1.95 1.20 -14.04
N ALA A 173 -0.84 0.51 -13.75
CA ALA A 173 -0.34 0.31 -12.40
C ALA A 173 0.84 1.27 -12.15
N LEU A 174 0.82 1.98 -11.02
CA LEU A 174 1.88 2.91 -10.66
C LEU A 174 2.75 2.34 -9.55
N ASP A 175 4.03 2.10 -9.82
CA ASP A 175 4.98 1.60 -8.82
C ASP A 175 5.76 2.75 -8.18
N ASN A 176 5.43 3.04 -6.94
CA ASN A 176 6.05 4.07 -6.10
C ASN A 176 6.04 5.52 -6.66
N ILE A 177 5.05 5.88 -7.48
CA ILE A 177 4.83 7.28 -7.88
C ILE A 177 4.37 8.10 -6.67
N SER A 178 5.19 9.08 -6.26
CA SER A 178 4.97 9.85 -5.03
C SER A 178 4.39 11.24 -5.26
N ASP A 179 4.50 11.81 -6.46
CA ASP A 179 3.95 13.13 -6.79
C ASP A 179 2.46 13.02 -7.20
N PRO A 180 1.52 13.67 -6.48
CA PRO A 180 0.11 13.74 -6.88
C PRO A 180 -0.13 14.35 -8.26
N ARG A 181 0.75 15.24 -8.74
CA ARG A 181 0.64 15.82 -10.09
C ARG A 181 0.80 14.76 -11.16
N ASN A 182 1.83 13.92 -11.04
CA ASN A 182 2.07 12.78 -11.91
C ASN A 182 0.89 11.78 -11.84
N LEU A 183 0.39 11.47 -10.65
CA LEU A 183 -0.80 10.62 -10.50
C LEU A 183 -2.00 11.18 -11.26
N GLY A 184 -2.34 12.46 -11.06
CA GLY A 184 -3.47 13.08 -11.76
C GLY A 184 -3.27 13.16 -13.28
N ALA A 185 -2.04 13.42 -13.74
CA ALA A 185 -1.70 13.41 -15.16
C ALA A 185 -1.86 12.01 -15.78
N VAL A 186 -1.45 10.95 -15.08
CA VAL A 186 -1.68 9.57 -15.53
C VAL A 186 -3.18 9.26 -15.55
N ILE A 187 -3.94 9.58 -14.50
CA ILE A 187 -5.40 9.39 -14.47
C ILE A 187 -6.06 10.05 -15.69
N ARG A 188 -5.64 11.28 -16.02
CA ARG A 188 -6.12 12.00 -17.21
C ARG A 188 -5.77 11.28 -18.50
N SER A 189 -4.53 10.85 -18.67
CA SER A 189 -4.08 10.11 -19.87
C SER A 189 -4.84 8.80 -20.03
N VAL A 190 -5.02 8.04 -18.95
CA VAL A 190 -5.77 6.78 -18.97
C VAL A 190 -7.21 7.01 -19.39
N ALA A 191 -7.88 8.01 -18.82
CA ALA A 191 -9.24 8.35 -19.23
C ALA A 191 -9.32 8.86 -20.69
N ALA A 192 -8.32 9.60 -21.17
CA ALA A 192 -8.29 10.13 -22.52
C ALA A 192 -8.04 9.06 -23.59
N PHE A 193 -7.32 8.00 -23.25
CA PHE A 193 -6.90 6.94 -24.18
C PHE A 193 -7.70 5.63 -24.01
N GLY A 194 -8.89 5.69 -23.40
CA GLY A 194 -9.78 4.52 -23.29
C GLY A 194 -9.30 3.46 -22.29
N GLY A 195 -8.47 3.85 -21.32
CA GLY A 195 -8.11 2.99 -20.21
C GLY A 195 -9.23 2.88 -19.18
N HIS A 196 -9.23 1.76 -18.46
CA HIS A 196 -10.34 1.34 -17.61
C HIS A 196 -10.11 1.63 -16.12
N GLY A 197 -8.86 1.85 -15.71
CA GLY A 197 -8.56 2.22 -14.33
C GLY A 197 -7.08 2.39 -14.04
N VAL A 198 -6.81 2.95 -12.86
CA VAL A 198 -5.45 3.11 -12.33
C VAL A 198 -5.32 2.34 -11.02
N VAL A 199 -4.24 1.60 -10.85
CA VAL A 199 -3.91 0.90 -9.60
C VAL A 199 -2.69 1.55 -8.95
N ILE A 200 -2.83 1.93 -7.68
CA ILE A 200 -1.73 2.46 -6.87
C ILE A 200 -1.49 1.56 -5.65
N PRO A 201 -0.24 1.42 -5.17
CA PRO A 201 0.03 0.69 -3.94
C PRO A 201 -0.44 1.50 -2.74
N GLN A 202 -0.83 0.79 -1.68
CA GLN A 202 -1.24 1.41 -0.43
C GLN A 202 -0.09 2.17 0.22
N ARG A 203 1.16 1.77 0.02
CA ARG A 203 2.34 2.42 0.64
C ARG A 203 3.25 3.00 -0.42
N ARG A 204 3.95 4.09 -0.06
CA ARG A 204 4.96 4.75 -0.91
C ARG A 204 4.39 5.23 -2.25
N SER A 205 3.16 5.73 -2.25
CA SER A 205 2.55 6.30 -3.45
C SER A 205 1.70 7.52 -3.09
N ALA A 206 1.55 8.41 -4.08
CA ALA A 206 0.66 9.55 -4.05
C ALA A 206 -0.79 9.09 -3.81
N SER A 207 -1.54 9.91 -3.08
CA SER A 207 -2.99 9.77 -2.95
C SER A 207 -3.71 10.74 -3.90
N VAL A 208 -5.00 10.50 -4.13
CA VAL A 208 -5.84 11.36 -4.96
C VAL A 208 -6.26 12.56 -4.10
N THR A 209 -5.33 13.49 -3.95
CA THR A 209 -5.51 14.77 -3.26
C THR A 209 -6.16 15.79 -4.18
N ALA A 210 -6.50 16.97 -3.65
CA ALA A 210 -7.01 18.10 -4.43
C ALA A 210 -6.08 18.46 -5.60
N VAL A 211 -4.76 18.31 -5.40
CA VAL A 211 -3.76 18.51 -6.47
C VAL A 211 -3.94 17.47 -7.58
N ALA A 212 -4.07 16.19 -7.25
CA ALA A 212 -4.28 15.12 -8.23
C ALA A 212 -5.64 15.26 -8.95
N TRP A 213 -6.69 15.62 -8.22
CA TRP A 213 -8.00 15.93 -8.78
C TRP A 213 -7.91 17.03 -9.84
N ARG A 214 -7.28 18.15 -9.49
CA ARG A 214 -7.08 19.28 -10.40
C ARG A 214 -6.25 18.89 -11.62
N THR A 215 -5.11 18.21 -11.44
CA THR A 215 -4.27 17.80 -12.59
C THR A 215 -4.94 16.74 -13.46
N SER A 216 -5.87 15.95 -12.90
CA SER A 216 -6.67 14.99 -13.67
C SER A 216 -7.73 15.64 -14.58
N ALA A 217 -7.98 16.95 -14.44
CA ALA A 217 -9.03 17.66 -15.18
C ALA A 217 -10.41 16.97 -15.11
N GLY A 218 -10.77 16.49 -13.91
CA GLY A 218 -12.05 15.81 -13.66
C GLY A 218 -12.07 14.32 -14.02
N ALA A 219 -11.03 13.76 -14.64
CA ALA A 219 -10.96 12.34 -14.99
C ALA A 219 -11.08 11.42 -13.76
N ALA A 220 -10.58 11.84 -12.60
CA ALA A 220 -10.68 11.08 -11.36
C ALA A 220 -12.13 10.86 -10.85
N ALA A 221 -13.12 11.58 -11.41
CA ALA A 221 -14.55 11.36 -11.08
C ALA A 221 -15.17 10.18 -11.81
N ARG A 222 -14.59 9.75 -12.94
CA ARG A 222 -15.17 8.74 -13.83
C ARG A 222 -14.28 7.50 -13.94
N LEU A 223 -12.97 7.70 -13.87
CA LEU A 223 -12.01 6.62 -13.94
C LEU A 223 -11.75 6.07 -12.52
N PRO A 224 -12.01 4.78 -12.26
CA PRO A 224 -11.76 4.19 -10.95
C PRO A 224 -10.25 4.14 -10.65
N VAL A 225 -9.88 4.65 -9.47
CA VAL A 225 -8.54 4.47 -8.90
C VAL A 225 -8.61 3.42 -7.80
N ALA A 226 -7.95 2.29 -8.02
CA ALA A 226 -7.88 1.19 -7.08
C ALA A 226 -6.62 1.25 -6.21
N ARG A 227 -6.74 0.83 -4.95
CA ARG A 227 -5.63 0.85 -3.98
C ARG A 227 -5.22 -0.57 -3.58
N ALA A 228 -4.08 -1.02 -4.06
CA ALA A 228 -3.54 -2.36 -3.82
C ALA A 228 -2.75 -2.44 -2.51
N THR A 229 -3.07 -3.41 -1.64
CA THR A 229 -2.28 -3.68 -0.42
C THR A 229 -0.88 -4.19 -0.74
N ASN A 230 -0.77 -5.03 -1.78
CA ASN A 230 0.46 -5.55 -2.35
C ASN A 230 0.36 -5.50 -3.88
N LEU A 231 1.12 -4.60 -4.49
CA LEU A 231 1.09 -4.38 -5.93
C LEU A 231 1.56 -5.63 -6.70
N THR A 232 2.68 -6.24 -6.31
CA THR A 232 3.21 -7.45 -6.95
C THR A 232 2.20 -8.60 -6.95
N ARG A 233 1.50 -8.82 -5.84
CA ARG A 233 0.43 -9.83 -5.78
C ARG A 233 -0.73 -9.48 -6.71
N THR A 234 -1.13 -8.21 -6.74
CA THR A 234 -2.20 -7.72 -7.61
C THR A 234 -1.87 -7.92 -9.09
N LEU A 235 -0.62 -7.65 -9.49
CA LEU A 235 -0.16 -7.88 -10.87
C LEU A 235 -0.20 -9.37 -11.24
N LYS A 236 0.16 -10.27 -10.32
CA LYS A 236 0.02 -11.72 -10.54
C LYS A 236 -1.44 -12.13 -10.67
N ASP A 237 -2.32 -11.60 -9.81
CA ASP A 237 -3.76 -11.88 -9.89
C ASP A 237 -4.34 -11.39 -11.25
N TYR A 238 -3.82 -10.30 -11.82
CA TYR A 238 -4.19 -9.81 -13.15
C TYR A 238 -3.62 -10.67 -14.29
N ALA A 239 -2.37 -11.11 -14.17
CA ALA A 239 -1.74 -12.04 -15.12
C ALA A 239 -2.49 -13.38 -15.18
N ASP A 240 -2.84 -13.95 -14.02
CA ASP A 240 -3.63 -15.18 -13.89
C ASP A 240 -5.05 -15.03 -14.51
N ALA A 241 -5.55 -13.80 -14.61
CA ALA A 241 -6.81 -13.47 -15.27
C ALA A 241 -6.67 -13.18 -16.78
N GLY A 242 -5.47 -13.32 -17.34
CA GLY A 242 -5.21 -13.20 -18.78
C GLY A 242 -4.85 -11.80 -19.27
N LEU A 243 -4.46 -10.89 -18.37
CA LEU A 243 -3.91 -9.59 -18.78
C LEU A 243 -2.39 -9.67 -18.89
N GLN A 244 -1.83 -9.14 -19.97
CA GLN A 244 -0.38 -9.03 -20.15
C GLN A 244 0.18 -7.89 -19.28
N ILE A 245 1.20 -8.18 -18.49
CA ILE A 245 1.83 -7.21 -17.59
C ILE A 245 3.07 -6.62 -18.28
N VAL A 246 2.99 -5.32 -18.59
CA VAL A 246 4.01 -4.62 -19.38
C VAL A 246 4.64 -3.54 -18.53
N GLY A 247 5.91 -3.70 -18.17
CA GLY A 247 6.66 -2.73 -17.38
C GLY A 247 7.34 -1.69 -18.23
N LEU A 248 7.24 -0.41 -17.90
CA LEU A 248 7.98 0.66 -18.57
C LEU A 248 9.36 0.86 -17.92
N ASP A 249 10.42 0.63 -18.69
CA ASP A 249 11.80 0.85 -18.27
C ASP A 249 12.69 1.13 -19.49
N ALA A 250 13.75 1.93 -19.32
CA ALA A 250 14.65 2.26 -20.42
C ALA A 250 15.46 1.04 -20.91
N GLY A 251 15.78 0.11 -20.00
CA GLY A 251 16.48 -1.14 -20.31
C GLY A 251 15.54 -2.30 -20.65
N GLY A 252 14.56 -2.05 -21.53
CA GLY A 252 13.57 -3.04 -21.94
C GLY A 252 14.01 -3.88 -23.14
N ASP A 253 13.48 -5.10 -23.20
CA ASP A 253 13.78 -6.07 -24.27
C ASP A 253 12.88 -5.86 -25.50
N THR A 254 11.80 -5.09 -25.36
CA THR A 254 10.84 -4.77 -26.43
C THR A 254 10.72 -3.27 -26.59
N THR A 255 10.71 -2.80 -27.83
CA THR A 255 10.50 -1.38 -28.14
C THR A 255 9.02 -1.06 -28.31
N LEU A 256 8.64 0.20 -28.09
CA LEU A 256 7.26 0.65 -28.32
C LEU A 256 6.75 0.35 -29.73
N ASP A 257 7.62 0.41 -30.73
CA ASP A 257 7.25 0.20 -32.14
C ASP A 257 6.89 -1.26 -32.45
N GLU A 258 7.40 -2.21 -31.66
CA GLU A 258 7.21 -3.66 -31.84
C GLU A 258 6.13 -4.22 -30.91
N PHE A 259 5.65 -3.41 -29.96
CA PHE A 259 4.73 -3.84 -28.93
C PHE A 259 3.29 -3.96 -29.45
N ASP A 260 2.65 -5.10 -29.20
CA ASP A 260 1.23 -5.32 -29.49
C ASP A 260 0.35 -4.86 -28.31
N GLY A 261 -0.29 -3.72 -28.47
CA GLY A 261 -1.25 -3.13 -27.54
C GLY A 261 -2.71 -3.55 -27.78
N SER A 262 -2.99 -4.43 -28.74
CA SER A 262 -4.36 -4.86 -29.05
C SER A 262 -4.94 -5.82 -28.00
N THR A 263 -4.08 -6.49 -27.22
CA THR A 263 -4.46 -7.45 -26.20
C THR A 263 -4.83 -6.78 -24.86
N PRO A 264 -5.53 -7.49 -23.95
CA PRO A 264 -5.76 -7.03 -22.58
C PRO A 264 -4.43 -6.80 -21.84
N THR A 265 -4.16 -5.57 -21.41
CA THR A 265 -2.83 -5.17 -20.94
C THR A 265 -2.88 -4.33 -19.65
N VAL A 266 -1.90 -4.56 -18.78
CA VAL A 266 -1.58 -3.73 -17.62
C VAL A 266 -0.24 -3.04 -17.87
N VAL A 267 -0.25 -1.73 -18.03
CA VAL A 267 0.98 -0.94 -18.17
C VAL A 267 1.46 -0.53 -16.77
N VAL A 268 2.67 -0.95 -16.40
CA VAL A 268 3.28 -0.64 -15.11
C VAL A 268 4.29 0.48 -15.27
N VAL A 269 4.06 1.59 -14.58
CA VAL A 269 4.92 2.78 -14.64
C VAL A 269 5.72 2.89 -13.36
N GLY A 270 7.05 2.88 -13.49
CA GLY A 270 7.97 2.97 -12.37
C GLY A 270 8.13 4.38 -11.80
N SER A 271 8.76 4.46 -10.63
CA SER A 271 9.10 5.72 -9.98
C SER A 271 10.14 6.51 -10.77
N GLU A 272 10.05 7.84 -10.70
CA GLU A 272 11.05 8.71 -11.31
C GLU A 272 12.46 8.42 -10.75
N GLY A 273 13.43 8.33 -11.65
CA GLY A 273 14.84 8.04 -11.32
C GLY A 273 15.14 6.57 -11.02
N LYS A 274 14.34 5.88 -10.20
CA LYS A 274 14.60 4.47 -9.84
C LYS A 274 13.95 3.45 -10.77
N GLY A 275 13.01 3.87 -11.61
CA GLY A 275 12.25 2.98 -12.48
C GLY A 275 11.38 2.01 -11.68
N LEU A 276 11.24 0.80 -12.22
CA LEU A 276 10.46 -0.28 -11.60
C LEU A 276 11.21 -0.90 -10.42
N SER A 277 10.48 -1.18 -9.34
CA SER A 277 11.01 -2.01 -8.26
C SER A 277 11.33 -3.40 -8.79
N ARG A 278 12.44 -3.99 -8.33
CA ARG A 278 12.88 -5.33 -8.76
C ARG A 278 11.76 -6.38 -8.80
N LEU A 279 10.99 -6.53 -7.72
CA LEU A 279 9.89 -7.52 -7.67
C LEU A 279 8.77 -7.24 -8.67
N VAL A 280 8.53 -5.97 -8.99
CA VAL A 280 7.54 -5.56 -10.00
C VAL A 280 8.09 -5.86 -11.39
N ARG A 281 9.35 -5.51 -11.67
CA ARG A 281 10.05 -5.85 -12.91
C ARG A 281 10.04 -7.35 -13.18
N ASP A 282 10.37 -8.16 -12.17
CA ASP A 282 10.37 -9.64 -12.26
C ASP A 282 8.97 -10.25 -12.45
N THR A 283 7.89 -9.46 -12.26
CA THR A 283 6.49 -9.89 -12.48
C THR A 283 5.96 -9.44 -13.84
N CYS A 284 6.66 -8.55 -14.54
CA CYS A 284 6.25 -8.12 -15.87
C CYS A 284 6.58 -9.22 -16.89
N ASP A 285 5.66 -9.50 -17.80
CA ASP A 285 5.86 -10.41 -18.93
C ASP A 285 6.81 -9.79 -19.96
N THR A 286 6.77 -8.47 -20.09
CA THR A 286 7.60 -7.72 -21.03
C THR A 286 8.03 -6.40 -20.42
N ILE A 287 9.29 -6.02 -20.66
CA ILE A 287 9.79 -4.68 -20.33
C ILE A 287 9.83 -3.86 -21.61
N LEU A 288 8.98 -2.84 -21.66
CA LEU A 288 8.81 -1.94 -22.78
C LEU A 288 9.69 -0.71 -22.62
N SER A 289 10.50 -0.45 -23.64
CA SER A 289 11.31 0.75 -23.77
C SER A 289 10.71 1.70 -24.80
N ILE A 290 10.74 3.00 -24.51
CA ILE A 290 10.34 4.05 -25.45
C ILE A 290 11.60 4.48 -26.20
N PRO A 291 11.66 4.33 -27.53
CA PRO A 291 12.80 4.79 -28.32
C PRO A 291 13.02 6.30 -28.13
N MET A 292 14.26 6.69 -27.80
CA MET A 292 14.66 8.09 -27.60
C MET A 292 15.73 8.47 -28.63
N ALA A 293 15.54 9.59 -29.33
CA ALA A 293 16.47 10.07 -30.35
C ALA A 293 17.67 10.84 -29.78
N GLY A 294 17.58 11.29 -28.53
CA GLY A 294 18.56 12.18 -27.90
C GLY A 294 19.32 11.53 -26.73
N PRO A 295 20.25 12.28 -26.11
CA PRO A 295 21.10 11.77 -25.02
C PRO A 295 20.36 11.67 -23.67
N VAL A 296 19.05 11.93 -23.65
CA VAL A 296 18.25 11.91 -22.42
C VAL A 296 18.00 10.46 -22.02
N GLU A 297 18.30 10.14 -20.76
CA GLU A 297 18.23 8.76 -20.25
C GLU A 297 16.82 8.32 -19.83
N SER A 298 15.90 9.26 -19.58
CA SER A 298 14.53 8.94 -19.15
C SER A 298 13.53 10.06 -19.40
N LEU A 299 12.25 9.69 -19.47
CA LEU A 299 11.12 10.61 -19.51
C LEU A 299 10.46 10.70 -18.12
N ASN A 300 9.74 11.80 -17.88
CA ASN A 300 8.82 11.88 -16.74
C ASN A 300 7.80 10.73 -16.82
N ALA A 301 7.49 10.13 -15.67
CA ALA A 301 6.63 8.95 -15.60
C ALA A 301 5.24 9.16 -16.23
N SER A 302 4.63 10.34 -16.04
CA SER A 302 3.32 10.64 -16.62
C SER A 302 3.38 10.84 -18.14
N VAL A 303 4.50 11.36 -18.66
CA VAL A 303 4.75 11.51 -20.10
C VAL A 303 4.98 10.14 -20.73
N ALA A 304 5.82 9.30 -20.13
CA ALA A 304 6.06 7.94 -20.60
C ALA A 304 4.75 7.13 -20.67
N ALA A 305 3.93 7.20 -19.62
CA ALA A 305 2.60 6.60 -19.61
C ALA A 305 1.73 7.13 -20.75
N GLY A 306 1.70 8.46 -20.96
CA GLY A 306 0.92 9.09 -22.02
C GLY A 306 1.34 8.62 -23.43
N VAL A 307 2.64 8.51 -23.69
CA VAL A 307 3.17 8.04 -24.99
C VAL A 307 2.72 6.61 -25.27
N VAL A 308 2.90 5.71 -24.30
CA VAL A 308 2.51 4.30 -24.45
C VAL A 308 0.99 4.15 -24.62
N LEU A 309 0.20 4.86 -23.80
CA LEU A 309 -1.25 4.82 -23.89
C LEU A 309 -1.77 5.38 -25.22
N ALA A 310 -1.13 6.42 -25.76
CA ALA A 310 -1.49 6.98 -27.06
C ALA A 310 -1.26 5.99 -28.20
N ASP A 311 -0.15 5.25 -28.16
CA ASP A 311 0.14 4.22 -29.16
C ASP A 311 -0.81 3.01 -29.02
N VAL A 312 -1.05 2.52 -27.81
CA VAL A 312 -2.06 1.47 -27.56
C VAL A 312 -3.44 1.89 -28.08
N ALA A 313 -3.87 3.12 -27.81
CA ALA A 313 -5.13 3.65 -28.31
C ALA A 313 -5.13 3.86 -29.84
N ARG A 314 -3.98 4.11 -30.48
CA ARG A 314 -3.85 4.12 -31.94
C ARG A 314 -4.06 2.72 -32.50
N GLN A 315 -3.40 1.71 -31.93
CA GLN A 315 -3.50 0.32 -32.39
C GLN A 315 -4.93 -0.21 -32.26
N ARG A 316 -5.64 0.10 -31.17
CA ARG A 316 -7.02 -0.36 -30.94
C ARG A 316 -8.10 0.33 -31.77
N ARG A 317 -7.77 1.42 -32.45
CA ARG A 317 -8.67 2.13 -33.38
C ARG A 317 -8.48 1.71 -34.84
N ALA A 318 -7.38 1.02 -35.14
CA ALA A 318 -7.06 0.51 -36.48
C ALA A 318 -7.78 -0.81 -36.73
#